data_AF-A0A0F9A3W4-F1
#
_entry.id   AF-A0A0F9A3W4-F1
#
_cell.length_a   1.000
_cell.length_b   1.000
_cell.length_c   1.000
_cell.angle_alpha   90.00
_cell.angle_beta   90.00
_cell.angle_gamma   90.00
#
_symmetry.space_group_name_H-M   'P 1'
#
loop_
_entity.id
_entity.type
_entity.pdbx_description
1 polymer ?
#
loop_
_entity_poly.entity_id
_entity_poly.type
_entity_poly.pdbx_seq_one_letter_code
_entity_poly.pdbx_strand_id
1 'polypeptide(L)'
;MFTVPVGKRCVVTHAILVAGANASTSVVTIGQVGALTDFLGSQTLSAIDAQFDIAILQPIPAATTAKVESYAAGTVIQMDVTTGNGGATNTVYLFGFLY
;
A
#
# COMPACT_ATOMS: atom_id res chain seq x y z
N MET A 1 -8.31 -0.09 -3.93
CA MET A 1 -8.45 -1.56 -4.05
C MET A 1 -8.21 -1.95 -5.50
N PHE A 2 -7.55 -3.07 -5.75
CA PHE A 2 -7.27 -3.61 -7.09
C PHE A 2 -7.46 -5.12 -7.09
N THR A 3 -8.16 -5.66 -8.09
CA THR A 3 -8.34 -7.11 -8.25
C THR A 3 -7.48 -7.60 -9.42
N VAL A 4 -6.65 -8.62 -9.18
CA VAL A 4 -5.79 -9.19 -10.22
C VAL A 4 -6.66 -9.81 -11.33
N PRO A 5 -6.51 -9.39 -12.60
CA PRO A 5 -7.31 -9.92 -13.71
C PRO A 5 -7.14 -11.42 -13.95
N VAL A 6 -8.15 -12.04 -14.55
CA VAL A 6 -8.09 -13.45 -14.98
C VAL A 6 -6.96 -13.66 -15.99
N GLY A 7 -6.23 -14.77 -15.85
CA GLY A 7 -5.14 -15.14 -16.74
C GLY A 7 -3.85 -14.33 -16.55
N LYS A 8 -3.78 -13.51 -15.49
CA LYS A 8 -2.61 -12.70 -15.14
C LYS A 8 -2.12 -12.98 -13.73
N ARG A 9 -0.85 -12.68 -13.51
CA ARG A 9 -0.28 -12.50 -12.18
C ARG A 9 0.12 -11.04 -11.98
N CYS A 10 0.11 -10.60 -10.74
CA CYS A 10 0.48 -9.24 -10.37
C CYS A 10 1.63 -9.25 -9.36
N VAL A 11 2.63 -8.39 -9.59
CA VAL A 11 3.67 -8.09 -8.61
C VAL A 11 3.64 -6.59 -8.37
N VAL A 12 3.38 -6.18 -7.12
CA VAL A 12 3.36 -4.77 -6.71
C VAL A 12 4.79 -4.36 -6.36
N THR A 13 5.26 -3.21 -6.86
CA THR A 13 6.61 -2.70 -6.56
C THR A 13 6.57 -1.59 -5.52
N HIS A 14 5.59 -0.69 -5.62
CA HIS A 14 5.37 0.39 -4.67
C HIS A 14 3.94 0.91 -4.77
N ALA A 15 3.54 1.67 -3.75
CA ALA A 15 2.33 2.46 -3.76
C ALA A 15 2.67 3.94 -3.57
N ILE A 16 1.88 4.81 -4.20
CA ILE A 16 1.92 6.25 -3.96
C ILE A 16 0.62 6.63 -3.28
N LEU A 17 0.71 7.25 -2.11
CA LEU A 17 -0.42 7.87 -1.41
C LEU A 17 -0.34 9.38 -1.58
N VAL A 18 -1.45 9.97 -2.02
CA VAL A 18 -1.67 11.42 -2.05
C VAL A 18 -2.59 11.77 -0.90
N ALA A 19 -2.10 12.57 0.03
CA ALA A 19 -2.83 12.95 1.22
C ALA A 19 -3.98 13.91 0.89
N GLY A 20 -5.17 13.60 1.39
CA GLY A 20 -6.33 14.48 1.31
C GLY A 20 -6.41 15.47 2.49
N ALA A 21 -5.71 15.17 3.59
CA ALA A 21 -5.57 15.95 4.81
C ALA A 21 -4.38 15.41 5.64
N ASN A 22 -4.11 16.01 6.81
CA ASN A 22 -3.12 15.50 7.77
C ASN A 22 -3.36 14.02 8.10
N ALA A 23 -2.34 13.19 7.88
CA ALA A 23 -2.33 11.76 8.16
C ALA A 23 -1.14 11.36 9.05
N SER A 24 -0.51 12.28 9.78
CA SER A 24 0.80 12.06 10.43
C SER A 24 0.82 10.96 11.49
N THR A 25 -0.33 10.65 12.08
CA THR A 25 -0.48 9.54 13.04
C THR A 25 -1.26 8.36 12.48
N SER A 26 -1.61 8.41 11.18
CA SER A 26 -2.23 7.29 10.49
C SER A 26 -1.23 6.15 10.32
N VAL A 27 -1.71 4.93 10.54
CA VAL A 27 -0.96 3.70 10.30
C VAL A 27 -1.64 2.94 9.16
N VAL A 28 -0.85 2.59 8.15
CA VAL A 28 -1.32 1.88 6.97
C VAL A 28 -0.59 0.56 6.76
N THR A 29 -1.26 -0.40 6.15
CA THR A 29 -0.67 -1.64 5.63
C THR A 29 -1.10 -1.84 4.19
N ILE A 30 -0.37 -2.67 3.44
CA ILE A 30 -0.77 -3.02 2.08
C ILE A 30 -0.57 -4.52 1.86
N GLY A 31 -1.56 -5.17 1.27
CA GLY A 31 -1.44 -6.57 0.91
C GLY A 31 -2.72 -7.14 0.33
N GLN A 32 -2.76 -8.47 0.20
CA GLN A 32 -3.99 -9.15 -0.20
C GLN A 32 -5.03 -9.14 0.92
N VAL A 33 -6.30 -9.06 0.55
CA VAL A 33 -7.43 -9.19 1.49
C VAL A 33 -7.29 -10.50 2.29
N GLY A 34 -7.32 -10.38 3.62
CA GLY A 34 -7.16 -11.49 4.57
C GLY A 34 -5.75 -11.67 5.15
N ALA A 35 -4.70 -11.13 4.52
CA ALA A 35 -3.35 -11.09 5.08
C ALA A 35 -2.88 -9.66 5.38
N LEU A 36 -3.27 -8.69 4.55
CA LEU A 36 -3.13 -7.23 4.69
C LEU A 36 -1.70 -6.67 4.82
N THR A 37 -0.70 -7.50 5.07
CA THR A 37 0.69 -7.11 5.33
C THR A 37 1.72 -7.85 4.47
N ASP A 38 1.27 -8.62 3.47
CA ASP A 38 2.15 -9.47 2.66
C ASP A 38 2.95 -8.69 1.60
N PHE A 39 2.58 -7.44 1.33
CA PHE A 39 3.40 -6.48 0.60
C PHE A 39 4.08 -5.50 1.55
N LEU A 40 3.31 -4.66 2.25
CA LEU A 40 3.82 -3.64 3.17
C LEU A 40 3.26 -3.90 4.57
N GLY A 41 4.16 -4.05 5.55
CA GLY A 41 3.81 -4.09 6.96
C GLY A 41 3.24 -2.75 7.47
N SER A 42 3.06 -2.64 8.80
CA SER A 42 2.58 -1.39 9.40
C SER A 42 3.56 -0.25 9.17
N GLN A 43 3.08 0.80 8.51
CA GLN A 43 3.82 2.02 8.24
C GLN A 43 3.08 3.20 8.87
N THR A 44 3.77 3.96 9.73
CA THR A 44 3.25 5.25 10.23
C THR A 44 3.58 6.34 9.22
N LEU A 45 2.60 7.17 8.88
CA LEU A 45 2.73 8.24 7.89
C LEU A 45 3.26 9.55 8.51
N SER A 46 4.26 9.46 9.40
CA SER A 46 4.69 10.56 10.30
C SER A 46 5.03 11.89 9.64
N ALA A 47 5.40 11.89 8.36
CA ALA A 47 5.77 13.09 7.59
C ALA A 47 4.66 13.59 6.67
N ILE A 48 3.47 12.98 6.71
CA ILE A 48 2.33 13.31 5.85
C ILE A 48 1.34 14.12 6.70
N ASP A 49 1.62 15.40 6.89
CA ASP A 49 0.93 16.27 7.84
C ASP A 49 0.05 17.35 7.20
N ALA A 50 0.04 17.43 5.87
CA ALA A 50 -0.77 18.35 5.10
C ALA A 50 -1.48 17.70 3.89
N GLN A 51 -2.42 18.44 3.31
CA GLN A 51 -3.05 18.06 2.05
C GLN A 51 -2.01 18.12 0.92
N PHE A 52 -2.08 17.13 0.02
CA PHE A 52 -1.17 16.91 -1.11
C PHE A 52 0.25 16.50 -0.76
N ASP A 53 0.54 16.22 0.51
CA ASP A 53 1.74 15.46 0.86
C ASP A 53 1.71 14.08 0.20
N ILE A 54 2.88 13.61 -0.22
CA ILE A 54 3.02 12.39 -0.99
C ILE A 54 3.84 11.38 -0.18
N ALA A 55 3.28 10.20 0.04
CA ALA A 55 4.03 9.06 0.57
C ALA A 55 4.37 8.09 -0.57
N ILE A 56 5.64 7.71 -0.66
CA ILE A 56 6.08 6.58 -1.48
C ILE A 56 6.28 5.39 -0.54
N LEU A 57 5.47 4.37 -0.72
CA LEU A 57 5.35 3.24 0.19
C LEU A 57 5.80 1.96 -0.51
N GLN A 58 6.89 1.37 -0.01
CA GLN A 58 7.44 0.12 -0.54
C GLN A 58 8.27 -0.60 0.53
N PRO A 59 8.39 -1.93 0.46
CA PRO A 59 9.37 -2.66 1.27
C PRO A 59 10.78 -2.18 0.97
N ILE A 60 11.52 -1.79 2.00
CA ILE A 60 12.91 -1.35 1.87
C ILE A 60 13.82 -2.55 2.16
N PRO A 61 14.66 -2.99 1.20
CA PRO A 61 15.66 -4.02 1.46
C PRO A 61 16.61 -3.59 2.59
N ALA A 62 16.83 -4.49 3.54
CA ALA A 62 17.81 -4.33 4.62
C ALA A 62 18.78 -5.52 4.60
N ALA A 63 19.43 -5.84 5.74
CA ALA A 63 20.28 -7.03 5.85
C ALA A 63 19.53 -8.34 5.51
N THR A 64 18.21 -8.36 5.68
CA THR A 64 17.32 -9.41 5.16
C THR A 64 16.65 -8.93 3.89
N THR A 65 16.63 -9.78 2.86
CA THR A 65 15.94 -9.49 1.61
C THR A 65 14.45 -9.26 1.85
N ALA A 66 13.93 -8.12 1.39
CA ALA A 66 12.50 -7.87 1.39
C ALA A 66 11.83 -8.82 0.39
N LYS A 67 10.89 -9.63 0.89
CA LYS A 67 10.07 -10.51 0.06
C LYS A 67 8.89 -9.71 -0.50
N VAL A 68 8.61 -9.88 -1.79
CA VAL A 68 7.38 -9.41 -2.43
C VAL A 68 6.70 -10.61 -3.08
N GLU A 69 5.38 -10.70 -2.93
CA GLU A 69 4.59 -11.83 -3.41
C GLU A 69 4.14 -11.63 -4.87
N SER A 70 4.00 -12.75 -5.58
CA SER A 70 3.30 -12.78 -6.86
C SER A 70 1.84 -13.14 -6.60
N TYR A 71 0.93 -12.20 -6.80
CA TYR A 71 -0.50 -12.40 -6.57
C TYR A 71 -1.17 -13.12 -7.74
N ALA A 72 -2.00 -14.12 -7.42
CA ALA A 72 -2.74 -14.89 -8.40
C ALA A 72 -3.98 -14.13 -8.92
N ALA A 73 -4.53 -14.58 -10.05
CA ALA A 73 -5.80 -14.06 -10.56
C ALA A 73 -6.91 -14.14 -9.51
N GLY A 74 -7.72 -13.09 -9.41
CA GLY A 74 -8.80 -12.98 -8.43
C GLY A 74 -8.36 -12.51 -7.04
N THR A 75 -7.06 -12.45 -6.75
CA THR A 75 -6.58 -11.84 -5.51
C THR A 75 -6.92 -10.35 -5.49
N VAL A 76 -7.49 -9.88 -4.39
CA VAL A 76 -7.80 -8.46 -4.15
C VAL A 76 -6.68 -7.87 -3.30
N ILE A 77 -6.06 -6.80 -3.78
CA ILE A 77 -4.99 -6.06 -3.11
C ILE A 77 -5.54 -4.70 -2.66
N GLN A 78 -5.26 -4.33 -1.41
CA GLN A 78 -5.71 -3.06 -0.86
C GLN A 78 -4.72 -2.45 0.12
N MET A 79 -4.89 -1.15 0.35
CA MET A 79 -4.30 -0.46 1.49
C MET A 79 -5.36 -0.35 2.57
N ASP A 80 -5.03 -0.77 3.77
CA ASP A 80 -5.87 -0.62 4.95
C ASP A 80 -5.31 0.44 5.89
N VAL A 81 -6.21 1.17 6.53
CA VAL A 81 -5.89 2.16 7.56
C VAL A 81 -6.25 1.54 8.91
N THR A 82 -5.25 1.10 9.66
CA THR A 82 -5.46 0.45 10.97
C THR A 82 -5.68 1.47 12.08
N THR A 83 -5.04 2.63 11.96
CA THR A 83 -5.29 3.82 12.79
C THR A 83 -5.42 5.01 11.85
N GLY A 84 -6.49 5.79 11.99
CA GLY A 84 -6.75 6.95 11.14
C GLY A 84 -6.56 8.28 11.87
N ASN A 85 -5.96 9.25 11.18
CA ASN A 85 -5.95 10.66 11.52
C ASN A 85 -6.43 11.49 10.32
N GLY A 86 -7.14 12.58 10.60
CA GLY A 86 -7.68 13.47 9.57
C GLY A 86 -8.84 12.87 8.77
N GLY A 87 -8.91 13.25 7.49
CA GLY A 87 -10.03 12.93 6.59
C GLY A 87 -9.78 11.72 5.69
N ALA A 88 -10.84 10.98 5.37
CA ALA A 88 -10.82 9.79 4.50
C ALA A 88 -10.79 10.14 2.99
N THR A 89 -10.00 11.13 2.59
CA THR A 89 -9.94 11.65 1.22
C THR A 89 -8.61 11.35 0.52
N ASN A 90 -7.79 10.47 1.10
CA ASN A 90 -6.51 10.06 0.52
C ASN A 90 -6.73 9.23 -0.75
N THR A 91 -5.88 9.44 -1.76
CA THR A 91 -5.88 8.66 -3.01
C THR A 91 -4.65 7.77 -3.05
N VAL A 92 -4.82 6.50 -3.44
CA VAL A 92 -3.73 5.51 -3.48
C VAL A 92 -3.59 4.96 -4.89
N TYR A 93 -2.37 5.01 -5.42
CA TYR A 93 -1.97 4.42 -6.68
C TYR A 93 -1.05 3.22 -6.43
N LEU A 94 -1.35 2.08 -7.06
CA LEU A 94 -0.51 0.89 -7.01
C LEU A 94 0.26 0.75 -8.31
N PHE A 95 1.57 0.51 -8.21
CA PHE A 95 2.45 0.32 -9.35
C PHE A 95 3.08 -1.06 -9.30
N GLY A 96 3.35 -1.63 -10.47
CA GLY A 96 3.86 -2.98 -10.56
C GLY A 96 3.80 -3.57 -11.96
N PHE A 97 3.94 -4.89 -12.03
CA PHE A 97 3.91 -5.66 -13.26
C PHE A 97 2.68 -6.55 -13.31
N LEU A 98 2.03 -6.61 -14.48
CA LEU A 98 1.08 -7.67 -14.82
C LEU A 98 1.70 -8.53 -15.91
N TYR A 99 1.81 -9.84 -15.67
CA TYR A 99 2.34 -10.80 -16.63
C TYR A 99 1.38 -11.97 -16.83
#